data_AF-A0A5S3RJG3-F1
#
_entry.id   AF-A0A5S3RJG3-F1
#
_cell.length_a   1.000
_cell.length_b   1.000
_cell.length_c   1.000
_cell.angle_alpha   90.00
_cell.angle_beta   90.00
_cell.angle_gamma   90.00
#
_symmetry.space_group_name_H-M   'P 1'
#
loop_
_entity.id
_entity.type
_entity.pdbx_description
1 polymer ?
#
loop_
_entity_poly.entity_id
_entity_poly.type
_entity_poly.pdbx_seq_one_letter_code
_entity_poly.pdbx_strand_id
1 'polypeptide(L)'
;MVRDSFSEFEQRGVTQDELDSVKAQFESGAFFGLQSVAGKVSQLAAFDTFTGNPNFIQDDIAGYNSVTKSDVMRVFNQYVNCKA
;
A
#
# COMPACT_ATOMS: atom_id res chain seq x y z
N MET A 1 22.35 -5.29 -8.69
CA MET A 1 21.06 -5.97 -8.42
C MET A 1 19.98 -4.97 -8.03
N VAL A 2 19.97 -4.42 -6.81
CA VAL A 2 18.90 -3.48 -6.37
C VAL A 2 18.88 -2.17 -7.19
N ARG A 3 20.06 -1.59 -7.46
CA ARG A 3 20.19 -0.37 -8.27
C ARG A 3 19.71 -0.57 -9.71
N ASP A 4 20.02 -1.73 -10.29
CA ASP A 4 19.63 -2.08 -11.67
C ASP A 4 18.12 -2.27 -11.78
N SER A 5 17.48 -2.88 -10.78
CA SER A 5 16.02 -3.01 -10.71
C SER A 5 15.32 -1.65 -10.60
N PHE A 6 15.91 -0.68 -9.89
CA PHE A 6 15.36 0.67 -9.86
C PHE A 6 15.50 1.41 -11.19
N SER A 7 16.64 1.27 -11.87
CA SER A 7 16.83 1.85 -13.22
C SER A 7 15.86 1.24 -14.24
N GLU A 8 15.62 -0.08 -14.18
CA GLU A 8 14.63 -0.75 -15.03
C GLU A 8 13.21 -0.24 -14.72
N PHE A 9 12.87 -0.14 -13.44
CA PHE A 9 11.56 0.36 -13.00
C PHE A 9 11.32 1.82 -13.41
N GLU A 10 12.34 2.67 -13.38
CA GLU A 10 12.25 4.06 -13.85
C GLU A 10 11.89 4.13 -15.34
N GLN A 11 12.50 3.27 -16.16
CA GLN A 11 12.28 3.26 -17.61
C GLN A 11 10.94 2.62 -18.00
N ARG A 12 10.61 1.48 -17.38
CA ARG A 12 9.40 0.72 -17.68
C ARG A 12 8.15 1.32 -17.04
N GLY A 13 8.31 1.84 -15.84
CA GLY A 13 7.22 2.22 -14.95
C GLY A 13 6.39 1.04 -14.45
N VAL A 14 5.39 1.35 -13.64
CA VAL A 14 4.44 0.37 -13.09
C VAL A 14 3.35 0.01 -14.11
N THR A 15 3.12 -1.29 -14.32
CA THR A 15 2.02 -1.79 -15.16
C THR A 15 0.70 -1.81 -14.39
N GLN A 16 -0.42 -1.97 -15.10
CA GLN A 16 -1.73 -1.99 -14.41
C GLN A 16 -1.87 -3.27 -13.60
N ASP A 17 -1.49 -4.40 -14.18
CA ASP A 17 -1.57 -5.71 -13.55
C ASP A 17 -0.70 -5.80 -12.30
N GLU A 18 0.51 -5.22 -12.31
CA GLU A 18 1.35 -5.13 -11.10
C GLU A 18 0.68 -4.29 -10.01
N LEU A 19 0.11 -3.13 -10.38
CA LEU A 19 -0.59 -2.25 -9.43
C LEU A 19 -1.81 -2.96 -8.81
N ASP A 20 -2.62 -3.61 -9.64
CA ASP A 20 -3.82 -4.32 -9.19
C ASP A 20 -3.47 -5.53 -8.33
N SER A 21 -2.41 -6.26 -8.69
CA SER A 21 -1.91 -7.39 -7.90
C SER A 21 -1.43 -6.95 -6.51
N VAL A 22 -0.78 -5.79 -6.40
CA VAL A 22 -0.35 -5.24 -5.11
C VAL A 22 -1.55 -4.77 -4.28
N LYS A 23 -2.56 -4.12 -4.91
CA LYS A 23 -3.81 -3.75 -4.22
C LYS A 23 -4.53 -4.98 -3.66
N ALA A 24 -4.67 -6.03 -4.46
CA ALA A 24 -5.31 -7.29 -4.04
C ALA A 24 -4.54 -7.97 -2.89
N GLN A 25 -3.21 -7.90 -2.88
CA GLN A 25 -2.39 -8.39 -1.77
C GLN A 25 -2.63 -7.60 -0.48
N PHE A 26 -2.75 -6.28 -0.57
CA PHE A 26 -3.05 -5.43 0.58
C PHE A 26 -4.43 -5.76 1.17
N GLU A 27 -5.46 -5.84 0.33
CA GLU A 27 -6.81 -6.20 0.77
C GLU A 27 -6.82 -7.57 1.45
N SER A 28 -6.19 -8.56 0.83
CA SER A 28 -6.07 -9.91 1.40
C SER A 28 -5.40 -9.89 2.78
N GLY A 29 -4.31 -9.12 2.93
CA GLY A 29 -3.63 -8.94 4.22
C GLY A 29 -4.54 -8.34 5.29
N ALA A 30 -5.33 -7.32 4.93
CA ALA A 30 -6.31 -6.73 5.83
C ALA A 30 -7.35 -7.77 6.28
N PHE A 31 -7.88 -8.60 5.37
CA PHE A 31 -8.83 -9.67 5.72
C PHE A 31 -8.21 -10.74 6.62
N PHE A 32 -7.01 -11.22 6.32
CA PHE A 32 -6.33 -12.25 7.11
C PHE A 32 -5.98 -11.74 8.51
N GLY A 33 -5.59 -10.47 8.66
CA GLY A 33 -5.34 -9.84 9.95
C GLY A 33 -6.56 -9.84 10.88
N LEU A 34 -7.76 -9.83 10.32
CA LEU A 34 -9.02 -9.82 11.06
C LEU A 34 -9.59 -11.22 11.36
N GLN A 35 -8.91 -12.31 11.03
CA GLN A 35 -9.45 -13.66 11.27
C GLN A 35 -9.48 -14.07 12.75
N SER A 36 -8.73 -13.39 13.62
CA SER A 36 -8.72 -13.65 15.06
C SER A 36 -9.31 -12.49 15.85
N VAL A 37 -9.88 -12.77 17.02
CA VAL A 37 -10.39 -11.72 17.94
C VAL A 37 -9.26 -10.76 18.34
N ALA A 38 -8.07 -11.30 18.67
CA ALA A 38 -6.90 -10.50 19.00
C ALA A 38 -6.49 -9.59 17.82
N GLY A 39 -6.49 -10.10 16.59
CA GLY A 39 -6.19 -9.32 15.40
C GLY A 39 -7.18 -8.19 15.16
N LYS A 40 -8.49 -8.45 15.31
CA LYS A 40 -9.53 -7.41 15.22
C LYS A 40 -9.33 -6.31 16.27
N VAL A 41 -9.09 -6.68 17.53
CA VAL A 41 -8.89 -5.69 18.61
C VAL A 41 -7.63 -4.86 18.38
N SER A 42 -6.52 -5.48 17.99
CA SER A 42 -5.28 -4.77 17.65
C SER A 42 -5.49 -3.79 16.50
N GLN A 43 -6.23 -4.18 15.46
CA GLN A 43 -6.53 -3.29 14.33
C GLN A 43 -7.38 -2.09 14.75
N LEU A 44 -8.46 -2.33 15.51
CA LEU A 44 -9.33 -1.25 16.02
C LEU A 44 -8.55 -0.27 16.89
N ALA A 45 -7.70 -0.77 17.80
CA ALA A 45 -6.88 0.06 18.67
C ALA A 45 -5.84 0.87 17.88
N ALA A 46 -5.21 0.28 16.86
CA ALA A 46 -4.27 0.98 16.00
C ALA A 46 -4.96 2.11 15.22
N PHE A 47 -6.12 1.83 14.60
CA PHE A 47 -6.85 2.87 13.89
C PHE A 47 -7.34 3.97 14.82
N ASP A 48 -7.88 3.66 15.99
CA ASP A 48 -8.26 4.68 16.98
C ASP A 48 -7.06 5.57 17.36
N THR A 49 -5.90 4.95 17.60
CA THR A 49 -4.67 5.67 17.99
C THR A 49 -4.18 6.63 16.91
N PHE A 50 -4.20 6.23 15.64
CA PHE A 50 -3.59 7.01 14.55
C PHE A 50 -4.56 7.90 13.78
N THR A 51 -5.85 7.53 13.75
CA THR A 51 -6.87 8.24 12.96
C THR A 51 -8.02 8.80 13.80
N GLY A 52 -8.12 8.39 15.07
CA GLY A 52 -9.27 8.71 15.93
C GLY A 52 -10.57 8.02 15.51
N ASN A 53 -10.50 7.07 14.56
CA ASN A 53 -11.64 6.29 14.08
C ASN A 53 -11.29 4.80 14.12
N PRO A 54 -11.77 4.03 15.11
CA PRO A 54 -11.52 2.59 15.17
C PRO A 54 -12.00 1.84 13.91
N ASN A 55 -13.03 2.34 13.23
CA ASN A 55 -13.63 1.73 12.04
C ASN A 55 -13.03 2.24 10.73
N PHE A 56 -11.78 2.73 10.74
CA PHE A 56 -11.13 3.32 9.55
C PHE A 56 -10.78 2.31 8.45
N ILE A 57 -11.04 1.00 8.64
CA ILE A 57 -10.61 -0.03 7.70
C ILE A 57 -11.17 0.14 6.28
N GLN A 58 -12.41 0.61 6.14
CA GLN A 58 -13.01 0.85 4.82
C GLN A 58 -12.33 2.03 4.11
N ASP A 59 -12.04 3.11 4.87
CA ASP A 59 -11.37 4.29 4.34
C ASP A 59 -9.92 3.96 3.94
N ASP A 60 -9.25 3.12 4.72
CA ASP A 60 -7.91 2.62 4.43
C ASP A 60 -7.89 1.84 3.11
N ILE A 61 -8.76 0.83 2.97
CA ILE A 61 -8.89 0.04 1.73
C ILE A 61 -9.24 0.95 0.53
N ALA A 62 -10.16 1.90 0.70
CA ALA A 62 -10.51 2.86 -0.35
C ALA A 62 -9.31 3.73 -0.76
N GLY A 63 -8.49 4.16 0.21
CA GLY A 63 -7.25 4.88 -0.01
C GLY A 63 -6.29 4.09 -0.89
N TYR A 64 -6.00 2.84 -0.56
CA TYR A 64 -5.14 1.97 -1.37
C TYR A 64 -5.72 1.73 -2.77
N ASN A 65 -7.03 1.54 -2.89
CA ASN A 65 -7.68 1.34 -4.19
C ASN A 65 -7.67 2.59 -5.07
N SER A 66 -7.64 3.78 -4.48
CA SER A 66 -7.55 5.05 -5.22
C SER A 66 -6.18 5.31 -5.85
N VAL A 67 -5.13 4.60 -5.41
CA VAL A 67 -3.76 4.82 -5.90
C VAL A 67 -3.68 4.60 -7.41
N THR A 68 -3.11 5.57 -8.11
CA THR A 68 -2.90 5.51 -9.55
C THR A 68 -1.45 5.18 -9.89
N LYS A 69 -1.18 4.73 -11.13
CA LYS A 69 0.18 4.57 -11.64
C LYS A 69 1.00 5.86 -11.53
N SER A 70 0.38 6.99 -11.82
CA SER A 70 1.00 8.31 -11.68
C SER A 70 1.45 8.60 -10.25
N ASP A 71 0.67 8.21 -9.25
CA ASP A 71 1.06 8.39 -7.85
C ASP A 71 2.28 7.55 -7.49
N VAL A 72 2.32 6.29 -7.95
CA VAL A 72 3.47 5.42 -7.73
C VAL A 72 4.73 6.00 -8.37
N MET A 73 4.67 6.42 -9.63
CA MET A 73 5.83 6.99 -10.32
C MET A 73 6.26 8.33 -9.72
N ARG A 74 5.32 9.17 -9.29
CA ARG A 74 5.60 10.44 -8.60
C ARG A 74 6.39 10.21 -7.31
N VAL A 75 5.92 9.29 -6.46
CA VAL A 75 6.56 8.97 -5.18
C VAL A 75 7.91 8.28 -5.39
N PHE A 76 8.01 7.38 -6.37
CA PHE A 76 9.28 6.75 -6.76
C PHE A 76 10.32 7.81 -7.14
N ASN A 77 9.97 8.75 -8.02
CA ASN A 77 10.88 9.82 -8.44
C ASN A 77 11.25 10.76 -7.30
N GLN A 78 10.32 11.06 -6.39
CA GLN A 78 10.55 12.00 -5.29
C GLN A 78 11.42 11.42 -4.17
N TYR A 79 11.25 10.14 -3.84
CA TYR A 79 11.82 9.58 -2.60
C TYR A 79 12.77 8.39 -2.81
N VAL A 80 12.69 7.71 -3.95
CA VAL A 80 13.48 6.49 -4.22
C VAL A 80 14.60 6.80 -5.21
N ASN A 81 14.28 7.43 -6.34
CA ASN A 81 15.26 7.72 -7.40
C ASN A 81 16.39 8.66 -6.92
N CYS A 82 16.08 9.65 -6.07
CA CYS A 82 17.10 10.54 -5.50
C CYS A 82 18.02 9.89 -4.45
N LYS A 83 17.73 8.67 -4.00
CA LYS A 83 18.53 7.94 -3.01
C LYS A 83 19.23 6.70 -3.58
N ALA A 84 18.96 6.37 -4.84
CA ALA A 84 19.48 5.19 -5.51
C ALA A 84 20.91 5.43 -6.03
#